data_AF-A0A150IJM4-F1
#
_entry.id   AF-A0A150IJM4-F1
#
_cell.length_a   1.000
_cell.length_b   1.000
_cell.length_c   1.000
_cell.angle_alpha   90.00
_cell.angle_beta   90.00
_cell.angle_gamma   90.00
#
_symmetry.space_group_name_H-M   'P 1'
#
loop_
_entity.id
_entity.type
_entity.pdbx_description
1 polymer ?
#
loop_
_entity_poly.entity_id
_entity_poly.type
_entity_poly.pdbx_seq_one_letter_code
_entity_poly.pdbx_strand_id
1 'polypeptide(L)'
;MPAAHEDNFRYMTDNAFPEVTTLNDLNYLERRPVFSDYKFILLELPGTIYYPYPIELVSQADSALMITRSNRTWKKADTIALFTIVKILKEKPIAFLNGVEIEELENILGELPRRRSRLRRVIRKIFTLQVRDRASIS
;
A
#
# COMPACT_ATOMS: atom_id res chain seq x y z
N MET A 1 3.78 6.20 -15.66
CA MET A 1 2.95 6.56 -14.50
C MET A 1 1.67 7.18 -15.03
N PRO A 2 0.50 6.97 -14.42
CA PRO A 2 -0.71 7.70 -14.81
C PRO A 2 -0.44 9.21 -14.76
N ALA A 3 -1.09 9.96 -15.64
CA ALA A 3 -1.01 11.42 -15.63
C ALA A 3 -1.41 11.95 -14.24
N ALA A 4 -0.71 12.97 -13.75
CA ALA A 4 -1.06 13.59 -12.47
C ALA A 4 -2.48 14.16 -12.58
N HIS A 5 -3.36 13.77 -11.64
CA HIS A 5 -4.69 14.36 -11.54
C HIS A 5 -4.57 15.82 -11.09
N GLU A 6 -5.55 16.64 -11.44
CA GLU A 6 -5.62 18.06 -11.03
C GLU A 6 -5.83 18.27 -9.52
N ASP A 7 -5.97 17.19 -8.75
CA ASP A 7 -6.08 17.22 -7.28
C ASP A 7 -4.81 16.68 -6.60
N ASN A 8 -3.80 16.32 -7.39
CA ASN A 8 -2.52 15.88 -6.85
C ASN A 8 -1.63 17.10 -6.61
N PHE A 9 -1.13 17.22 -5.39
CA PHE A 9 -0.19 18.25 -4.99
C PHE A 9 1.11 17.58 -4.53
N ARG A 10 2.23 18.08 -5.04
CA ARG A 10 3.56 17.57 -4.70
C ARG A 10 4.25 18.54 -3.76
N TYR A 11 4.98 17.98 -2.81
CA TYR A 11 5.75 18.74 -1.85
C TYR A 11 7.16 18.17 -1.71
N MET A 12 8.07 18.96 -1.15
CA MET A 12 9.47 18.60 -0.91
C MET A 12 9.67 18.01 0.48
N THR A 13 10.51 16.97 0.56
CA THR A 13 11.00 16.38 1.82
C THR A 13 12.44 16.84 2.07
N ASP A 14 12.61 18.15 2.24
CA ASP A 14 13.90 18.77 2.53
C ASP A 14 14.25 18.70 4.04
N ASN A 15 15.29 19.41 4.46
CA ASN A 15 15.72 19.41 5.86
C ASN A 15 14.70 20.03 6.82
N ALA A 16 13.78 20.88 6.33
CA ALA A 16 12.74 21.49 7.14
C ALA A 16 11.48 20.61 7.25
N PHE A 17 11.37 19.55 6.43
CA PHE A 17 10.23 18.64 6.43
C PHE A 17 9.87 18.07 7.82
N PRO A 18 10.82 17.68 8.70
CA PRO A 18 10.49 17.20 10.03
C PRO A 18 9.91 18.27 10.98
N GLU A 19 10.11 19.55 10.67
CA GLU A 19 9.67 20.70 11.47
C GLU A 19 8.27 21.18 11.07
N VAL A 20 7.70 20.65 9.98
CA VAL A 20 6.35 20.98 9.51
C VAL A 20 5.33 20.59 10.57
N THR A 21 4.44 21.52 10.92
CA THR A 21 3.42 21.28 11.95
C THR A 21 2.02 21.14 11.34
N THR A 22 1.70 21.91 10.30
CA THR A 22 0.40 21.84 9.62
C THR A 22 0.54 21.53 8.13
N LEU A 23 -0.56 21.09 7.50
CA LEU A 23 -0.57 20.84 6.04
C LEU A 23 -0.23 22.10 5.23
N ASN A 24 -0.52 23.30 5.75
CA ASN A 24 -0.22 24.55 5.06
C ASN A 24 1.28 24.87 5.01
N ASP A 25 2.07 24.28 5.93
CA ASP A 25 3.50 24.53 6.07
C ASP A 25 4.35 23.62 5.17
N LEU A 26 3.71 22.67 4.47
CA LEU A 26 4.39 21.82 3.49
C LEU A 26 4.96 22.66 2.33
N ASN A 27 6.19 22.33 1.93
CA ASN A 27 6.88 23.00 0.83
C ASN A 27 6.36 22.50 -0.53
N TYR A 28 5.25 23.07 -1.01
CA TYR A 28 4.61 22.71 -2.29
C TYR A 28 5.41 23.16 -3.52
N LEU A 29 5.54 22.27 -4.50
CA LEU A 29 6.36 22.50 -5.70
C LEU A 29 5.71 23.37 -6.77
N GLU A 30 4.42 23.19 -7.02
CA GLU A 30 3.74 23.79 -8.19
C GLU A 30 2.68 24.81 -7.76
N ARG A 31 1.77 24.37 -6.89
CA ARG A 31 0.67 25.17 -6.36
C ARG A 31 0.31 24.68 -4.96
N ARG A 32 -0.35 25.53 -4.19
CA ARG A 32 -0.86 25.18 -2.86
C ARG A 32 -2.33 24.77 -2.96
N PRO A 33 -2.75 23.71 -2.26
CA PRO A 33 -4.16 23.33 -2.18
C PRO A 33 -4.95 24.32 -1.31
N VAL A 34 -6.22 24.51 -1.65
CA VAL A 34 -7.21 25.13 -0.77
C VAL A 34 -7.95 24.00 -0.06
N PHE A 35 -7.53 23.66 1.16
CA PHE A 35 -8.00 22.46 1.85
C PHE A 35 -9.51 22.41 2.14
N SER A 36 -10.18 23.57 2.22
CA SER A 36 -11.63 23.66 2.41
C SER A 36 -12.44 23.05 1.27
N ASP A 37 -11.84 22.87 0.09
CA ASP A 37 -12.52 22.35 -1.10
C ASP A 37 -12.59 20.81 -1.09
N TYR A 38 -11.86 20.16 -0.18
CA TYR A 38 -11.72 18.71 -0.12
C TYR A 38 -12.42 18.13 1.10
N LYS A 39 -13.17 17.05 0.88
CA LYS A 39 -13.75 16.23 1.97
C LYS A 39 -12.74 15.28 2.59
N PHE A 40 -11.77 14.84 1.79
CA PHE A 40 -10.74 13.89 2.18
C PHE A 40 -9.40 14.37 1.65
N ILE A 41 -8.38 14.33 2.50
CA ILE A 41 -7.00 14.68 2.15
C ILE A 41 -6.16 13.44 2.43
N LEU A 42 -5.54 12.90 1.39
CA LEU A 42 -4.60 11.79 1.52
C LEU A 42 -3.17 12.36 1.49
N LEU A 43 -2.48 12.28 2.63
CA LEU A 43 -1.07 12.64 2.73
C LEU A 43 -0.22 11.38 2.61
N GLU A 44 0.58 11.29 1.55
CA GLU A 44 1.56 10.21 1.39
C GLU A 44 2.90 10.63 2.00
N LEU A 45 3.36 9.92 3.03
CA LEU A 45 4.69 10.12 3.59
C LEU A 45 5.75 9.28 2.85
N PRO A 46 7.01 9.76 2.76
CA PRO A 46 8.10 8.91 2.33
C PRO A 46 8.28 7.74 3.31
N GLY A 47 9.02 6.70 2.89
CA GLY A 47 9.26 5.51 3.71
C GLY A 47 9.80 5.86 5.10
N THR A 48 8.97 5.72 6.13
CA THR A 48 9.21 6.22 7.50
C THR A 48 10.38 5.54 8.22
N ILE A 49 10.88 4.43 7.68
CA ILE A 49 12.09 3.74 8.14
C ILE A 49 13.36 4.51 7.72
N TYR A 50 13.32 5.22 6.60
CA TYR A 50 14.48 5.79 5.93
C TYR A 50 14.54 7.32 6.03
N TYR A 51 13.40 7.97 6.20
CA TYR A 51 13.29 9.43 6.18
C TYR A 51 12.62 9.94 7.46
N PRO A 52 13.13 11.05 8.04
CA PRO A 52 12.43 11.73 9.12
C PRO A 52 11.11 12.31 8.59
N TYR A 53 10.13 12.46 9.47
CA TYR A 53 8.79 12.93 9.13
C TYR A 53 8.24 13.84 10.25
N PRO A 54 7.33 14.76 9.91
CA PRO A 54 6.78 15.72 10.86
C PRO A 54 5.86 15.07 11.88
N ILE A 55 6.32 14.93 13.12
CA ILE A 55 5.57 14.25 14.20
C ILE A 55 4.26 14.98 14.50
N GLU A 56 4.30 16.31 14.56
CA GLU A 56 3.12 17.12 14.86
C GLU A 56 2.04 16.98 13.79
N LEU A 57 2.43 17.06 12.51
CA LEU A 57 1.51 16.86 11.39
C LEU A 57 0.91 15.44 11.39
N VAL A 58 1.74 14.42 11.61
CA VAL A 58 1.29 13.02 11.63
C VAL A 58 0.34 12.75 12.78
N SER A 59 0.57 13.34 13.95
CA SER A 59 -0.30 13.18 15.13
C SER A 59 -1.72 13.73 14.91
N GLN A 60 -1.90 14.64 13.95
CA GLN A 60 -3.20 15.24 13.64
C GLN A 60 -4.07 14.32 12.78
N ALA A 61 -3.49 13.34 12.08
CA ALA A 61 -4.21 12.45 11.18
C ALA A 61 -5.37 11.72 11.87
N ASP A 62 -6.55 11.75 11.24
CA ASP A 62 -7.74 11.06 11.73
C ASP A 62 -7.65 9.54 11.55
N SER A 63 -6.90 9.08 10.54
CA SER A 63 -6.66 7.68 10.25
C SER A 63 -5.36 7.52 9.48
N ALA A 64 -4.70 6.37 9.67
CA ALA A 64 -3.45 6.05 9.00
C ALA A 64 -3.56 4.74 8.24
N LEU A 65 -3.00 4.73 7.02
CA LEU A 65 -2.85 3.54 6.18
C LEU A 65 -1.36 3.22 6.09
N MET A 66 -0.99 2.01 6.53
CA MET A 66 0.38 1.54 6.44
C MET A 66 0.52 0.57 5.27
N ILE A 67 1.21 1.00 4.21
CA ILE A 67 1.47 0.16 3.05
C ILE A 67 2.72 -0.68 3.29
N THR A 68 2.58 -2.01 3.22
CA THR A 68 3.68 -2.96 3.46
C THR A 68 3.80 -3.92 2.28
N ARG A 69 5.01 -4.40 2.01
CA ARG A 69 5.23 -5.42 0.96
C ARG A 69 5.03 -6.81 1.56
N SER A 70 4.23 -7.65 0.92
CA SER A 70 4.05 -9.06 1.29
C SER A 70 5.35 -9.87 1.19
N ASN A 71 6.15 -9.59 0.16
CA ASN A 71 7.32 -10.38 -0.20
C ASN A 71 8.61 -9.97 0.52
N ARG A 72 8.50 -9.27 1.65
CA ARG A 72 9.66 -8.85 2.45
C ARG A 72 9.47 -9.23 3.91
N THR A 73 10.41 -10.03 4.43
CA THR A 73 10.50 -10.31 5.86
C THR A 73 10.85 -9.04 6.64
N TRP A 74 10.08 -8.75 7.67
CA TRP A 74 10.35 -7.62 8.57
C TRP A 74 11.60 -7.84 9.39
N LYS A 75 12.39 -6.79 9.54
CA LYS A 75 13.57 -6.73 10.39
C LYS A 75 13.24 -5.95 11.67
N LYS A 76 14.17 -5.97 12.63
CA LYS A 76 14.05 -5.19 13.88
C LYS A 76 13.77 -3.70 13.64
N ALA A 77 14.32 -3.12 12.57
CA ALA A 77 14.09 -1.73 12.19
C ALA A 77 12.62 -1.45 11.81
N ASP A 78 11.95 -2.39 11.11
CA ASP A 78 10.53 -2.29 10.79
C ASP A 78 9.67 -2.26 12.06
N THR A 79 9.97 -3.15 13.01
CA THR A 79 9.25 -3.22 14.29
C THR A 79 9.41 -1.93 15.09
N ILE A 80 10.62 -1.35 15.11
CA ILE A 80 10.86 -0.09 15.81
C ILE A 80 10.12 1.06 15.12
N ALA A 81 10.17 1.16 13.80
CA ALA A 81 9.46 2.20 13.05
C ALA A 81 7.95 2.11 13.25
N LEU A 82 7.37 0.90 13.22
CA LEU A 82 5.96 0.67 13.53
C LEU A 82 5.63 1.10 14.96
N PHE A 83 6.47 0.74 15.93
CA PHE A 83 6.21 1.10 17.32
C PHE A 83 6.25 2.61 17.54
N THR A 84 7.17 3.32 16.89
CA THR A 84 7.25 4.78 16.93
C THR A 84 6.02 5.42 16.30
N ILE A 85 5.61 4.98 15.10
CA ILE A 85 4.47 5.61 14.40
C ILE A 85 3.14 5.35 15.14
N VAL A 86 2.94 4.14 15.68
CA VAL A 86 1.73 3.79 16.44
C VAL A 86 1.59 4.63 17.72
N LYS A 87 2.69 5.09 18.31
CA LYS A 87 2.65 5.98 19.48
C LYS A 87 2.25 7.41 19.15
N ILE A 88 2.47 7.84 17.91
CA ILE A 88 2.20 9.21 17.47
C ILE A 88 0.75 9.34 16.98
N LEU A 89 0.23 8.28 16.35
CA LEU A 89 -1.12 8.26 15.79
C LEU A 89 -2.18 8.16 16.89
N LYS A 90 -3.31 8.85 16.68
CA LYS A 90 -4.49 8.76 17.55
C LYS A 90 -5.09 7.35 17.54
N GLU A 91 -5.12 6.72 16.37
CA GLU A 91 -5.71 5.42 16.13
C GLU A 91 -4.69 4.45 15.52
N LYS A 92 -4.92 3.14 15.71
CA LYS A 92 -4.05 2.12 15.12
C LYS A 92 -4.12 2.18 13.59
N PRO A 93 -2.98 2.18 12.88
CA PRO A 93 -2.98 2.21 11.43
C PRO A 93 -3.58 0.94 10.84
N ILE A 94 -4.31 1.08 9.75
CA ILE A 94 -4.81 -0.03 8.94
C ILE A 94 -3.65 -0.51 8.07
N ALA A 95 -3.27 -1.78 8.20
CA ALA A 95 -2.22 -2.38 7.38
C ALA A 95 -2.77 -2.77 6.00
N PHE A 96 -2.13 -2.30 4.94
CA PHE A 96 -2.43 -2.65 3.56
C PHE A 96 -1.26 -3.44 2.97
N LEU A 97 -1.48 -4.75 2.77
CA LEU A 97 -0.46 -5.65 2.25
C LEU A 97 -0.44 -5.59 0.72
N ASN A 98 0.62 -5.03 0.16
CA ASN A 98 0.83 -4.87 -1.27
C ASN A 98 1.71 -5.98 -1.84
N GLY A 99 1.38 -6.45 -3.05
CA GLY A 99 2.17 -7.44 -3.79
C GLY A 99 1.95 -8.89 -3.37
N VAL A 100 0.83 -9.21 -2.69
CA VAL A 100 0.50 -10.59 -2.31
C VAL A 100 0.36 -11.46 -3.55
N GLU A 101 0.99 -12.63 -3.56
CA GLU A 101 0.79 -13.58 -4.64
C GLU A 101 -0.65 -14.09 -4.61
N ILE A 102 -1.30 -14.14 -5.77
CA ILE A 102 -2.71 -14.54 -5.84
C ILE A 102 -2.90 -15.96 -5.33
N GLU A 103 -1.91 -16.83 -5.56
CA GLU A 103 -1.86 -18.19 -5.03
C GLU A 103 -1.86 -18.22 -3.49
N GLU A 104 -1.09 -17.36 -2.83
CA GLU A 104 -1.11 -17.23 -1.35
C GLU A 104 -2.45 -16.69 -0.86
N LEU A 105 -3.03 -15.74 -1.58
CA LEU A 105 -4.32 -15.16 -1.25
C LEU A 105 -5.46 -16.18 -1.42
N GLU A 106 -5.40 -17.03 -2.45
CA GLU A 106 -6.35 -18.12 -2.71
C GLU A 106 -6.27 -19.22 -1.63
N ASN A 107 -5.08 -19.49 -1.08
CA ASN A 107 -4.91 -20.41 0.05
C ASN A 107 -5.58 -19.90 1.34
N ILE A 108 -5.59 -18.57 1.56
CA ILE A 108 -6.16 -17.95 2.78
C ILE A 108 -7.65 -17.65 2.62
N LEU A 109 -8.07 -17.14 1.46
CA LEU A 109 -9.42 -16.62 1.21
C LEU A 109 -10.31 -17.53 0.33
N GLY A 110 -9.75 -18.58 -0.26
CA GLY A 110 -10.43 -19.43 -1.25
C GLY A 110 -10.32 -18.91 -2.69
N GLU A 111 -11.03 -19.52 -3.64
CA GLU A 111 -10.90 -19.16 -5.07
C GLU A 111 -11.34 -17.71 -5.35
N LEU A 112 -10.40 -16.87 -5.80
CA LEU A 112 -10.69 -15.50 -6.22
C LEU A 112 -11.12 -15.44 -7.70
N PRO A 113 -12.05 -14.54 -8.07
CA PRO A 113 -12.49 -14.37 -9.46
C PRO A 113 -11.38 -13.76 -10.33
N ARG A 114 -10.47 -14.59 -10.84
CA ARG A 114 -9.41 -14.20 -11.79
C ARG A 114 -9.97 -13.98 -13.21
N ARG A 115 -9.47 -12.97 -13.94
CA ARG A 115 -9.53 -12.92 -15.42
C ARG A 115 -8.69 -14.07 -15.98
N ARG A 116 -9.31 -15.24 -16.17
CA ARG A 116 -8.62 -16.43 -16.69
C ARG A 116 -8.16 -16.18 -18.12
N SER A 117 -6.85 -16.24 -18.38
CA SER A 117 -6.37 -16.30 -19.76
C SER A 117 -6.94 -17.54 -20.44
N ARG A 118 -7.45 -17.40 -21.67
CA ARG A 118 -8.09 -18.52 -22.40
C ARG A 118 -7.13 -19.72 -22.53
N LEU A 119 -5.83 -19.44 -22.63
CA LEU A 119 -4.76 -20.42 -22.77
C LEU A 119 -4.60 -21.34 -21.55
N ARG A 120 -4.61 -20.80 -20.32
CA ARG A 120 -4.46 -21.63 -19.10
C ARG A 120 -5.68 -22.51 -18.84
N ARG A 121 -6.88 -22.08 -19.28
CA ARG A 121 -8.12 -22.88 -19.19
C ARG A 121 -8.10 -24.10 -20.13
N VAL A 122 -7.50 -23.96 -21.32
CA VAL A 122 -7.37 -25.05 -22.31
C VAL A 122 -6.34 -26.07 -21.84
N ILE A 123 -5.18 -25.63 -21.36
CA ILE A 123 -4.12 -26.52 -20.85
C ILE A 123 -4.67 -27.38 -19.70
N ARG A 124 -5.38 -26.79 -18.73
CA ARG A 124 -5.94 -27.55 -17.60
C ARG A 124 -7.01 -28.57 -18.03
N LYS A 125 -7.77 -28.29 -19.11
CA LYS A 125 -8.72 -29.25 -19.72
C LYS A 125 -8.01 -30.42 -20.42
N ILE A 126 -6.87 -30.17 -21.08
CA ILE A 126 -6.09 -31.21 -21.75
C ILE A 126 -5.43 -32.14 -20.72
N PHE A 127 -4.88 -31.59 -19.63
CA PHE A 127 -4.30 -32.41 -18.56
C PHE A 127 -5.33 -33.25 -17.79
N THR A 128 -6.56 -32.75 -17.61
CA THR A 128 -7.63 -33.52 -16.97
C THR A 128 -8.20 -34.63 -17.86
N LEU A 129 -8.13 -34.50 -19.19
CA LEU A 129 -8.49 -35.57 -20.12
C LEU A 129 -7.45 -36.72 -20.08
N GLN A 130 -6.14 -36.40 -20.06
CA GLN A 130 -5.08 -37.41 -20.01
C GLN A 130 -5.07 -38.23 -18.70
N VAL A 131 -5.52 -37.66 -17.59
CA VAL A 131 -5.66 -38.38 -16.32
C VAL A 131 -6.84 -39.35 -16.35
N ARG A 132 -7.90 -39.09 -17.15
CA ARG A 132 -9.04 -40.00 -17.27
C ARG A 132 -8.76 -41.18 -18.20
N ASP A 133 -7.93 -40.99 -19.23
CA ASP A 133 -7.57 -42.09 -20.14
C ASP A 133 -6.65 -43.12 -19.46
N ARG A 134 -5.73 -42.68 -18.59
CA ARG A 134 -4.86 -43.59 -17.80
C ARG A 134 -5.58 -44.34 -16.68
N ALA A 135 -6.77 -43.93 -16.28
CA ALA A 135 -7.59 -44.64 -15.31
C ALA A 135 -8.48 -45.74 -15.94
N SER A 136 -8.40 -45.95 -17.26
CA SER A 136 -9.20 -46.95 -18.00
C SER A 136 -8.40 -48.15 -18.51
N ILE A 137 -7.14 -48.29 -18.09
CA ILE A 137 -6.31 -49.47 -18.38
C ILE A 137 -5.63 -49.90 -17.08
N SER A 138 -6.36 -50.59 -16.21
CA SER A 138 -5.91 -51.55 -15.21
C SER A 138 -7.13 -52.19 -14.56
#